data_AF-C5YT69-F1
#
_entry.id   AF-C5YT69-F1
#
_cell.length_a   1.000
_cell.length_b   1.000
_cell.length_c   1.000
_cell.angle_alpha   90.00
_cell.angle_beta   90.00
_cell.angle_gamma   90.00
#
_symmetry.space_group_name_H-M   'P 1'
#
loop_
_entity.id
_entity.type
_entity.pdbx_description
1 polymer ?
#
loop_
_entity_poly.entity_id
_entity_poly.type
_entity_poly.pdbx_seq_one_letter_code
_entity_poly.pdbx_strand_id
1 'polypeptide(L)' 'MAQPSKEPCKKEACDIQACLSKNMFDSRKCVRVIQLLQSCCEQCEYKSTHCGSVSGLLKNISK' A
#
# COMPACT_ATOMS: atom_id res chain seq x y z
N MET A 1 1.82 1.78 -26.03
CA MET A 1 2.49 2.03 -24.74
C MET A 1 1.38 2.20 -23.73
N ALA A 2 1.32 1.35 -22.69
CA ALA A 2 0.22 1.36 -21.73
C ALA A 2 0.04 2.78 -21.19
N GLN A 3 -1.14 3.36 -21.41
CA GLN A 3 -1.51 4.65 -20.83
C GLN A 3 -1.19 4.60 -19.33
N PRO A 4 -0.68 5.69 -18.71
CA PRO A 4 -0.73 5.82 -17.28
C PRO A 4 -2.21 6.01 -16.90
N SER A 5 -2.99 4.93 -16.98
CA SER A 5 -4.22 4.79 -16.22
C SER A 5 -3.78 5.01 -14.78
N LYS A 6 -4.10 6.21 -14.29
CA LYS A 6 -3.68 6.76 -13.01
C LYS A 6 -3.96 5.74 -11.93
N GLU A 7 -2.99 4.92 -11.54
CA GLU A 7 -3.10 4.07 -10.36
C GLU A 7 -3.00 5.00 -9.16
N PRO A 8 -4.13 5.36 -8.52
CA PRO A 8 -4.16 6.44 -7.54
C PRO A 8 -3.28 6.10 -6.33
N CYS A 9 -3.12 4.81 -6.03
CA CYS A 9 -2.40 4.33 -4.85
C CYS A 9 -1.03 3.75 -5.14
N LYS A 10 -0.50 3.91 -6.36
CA LYS A 10 0.82 3.41 -6.74
C LYS A 10 1.95 4.01 -5.91
N LYS A 11 1.84 5.29 -5.57
CA LYS A 11 2.84 5.98 -4.74
C LYS A 11 2.98 5.28 -3.39
N GLU A 12 1.88 5.15 -2.65
CA GLU A 12 1.87 4.51 -1.33
C GLU A 12 2.29 3.03 -1.40
N ALA A 13 1.89 2.32 -2.46
CA ALA A 13 2.33 0.94 -2.69
C ALA A 13 3.85 0.82 -2.88
N CYS A 14 4.46 1.73 -3.65
CA CYS A 14 5.90 1.82 -3.80
C CYS A 14 6.59 2.21 -2.49
N ASP A 15 6.02 3.13 -1.71
CA ASP A 15 6.56 3.54 -0.41
C ASP A 15 6.50 2.38 0.61
N ILE A 16 5.48 1.51 0.55
CA ILE A 16 5.43 0.28 1.36
C ILE A 16 6.56 -0.67 0.97
N GLN A 17 6.76 -0.92 -0.33
CA GLN A 17 7.88 -1.75 -0.83
C GLN A 17 9.24 -1.20 -0.38
N ALA A 18 9.44 0.11 -0.46
CA ALA A 18 10.66 0.77 -0.01
C ALA A 18 10.84 0.64 1.52
N CYS A 19 9.75 0.83 2.28
CA CYS A 19 9.77 0.67 3.72
C CYS A 19 10.11 -0.77 4.13
N LEU A 20 9.45 -1.77 3.53
CA LEU A 20 9.72 -3.18 3.77
C LEU A 20 11.19 -3.51 3.46
N SER A 21 11.69 -3.10 2.30
CA SER A 21 13.09 -3.34 1.91
C SER A 21 14.09 -2.76 2.91
N LYS A 22 13.81 -1.57 3.47
CA LYS A 22 14.65 -0.94 4.50
C LYS A 22 14.53 -1.57 5.89
N ASN A 23 13.41 -2.23 6.17
CA ASN A 23 13.06 -2.76 7.50
C ASN A 23 13.11 -4.29 7.56
N MET A 24 13.85 -4.94 6.65
CA MET A 24 13.96 -6.41 6.57
C MET A 24 12.58 -7.10 6.44
N PHE A 25 11.70 -6.47 5.65
CA PHE A 25 10.33 -6.92 5.39
C PHE A 25 9.43 -6.99 6.64
N ASP A 26 9.77 -6.26 7.72
CA ASP A 26 8.89 -6.13 8.89
C ASP A 26 7.78 -5.10 8.64
N SER A 27 6.59 -5.58 8.26
CA SER A 27 5.40 -4.76 8.01
C SER A 27 5.01 -3.89 9.20
N ARG A 28 5.31 -4.31 10.44
CA ARG A 28 4.97 -3.57 11.67
C ARG A 28 5.73 -2.26 11.78
N LYS A 29 6.90 -2.15 11.13
CA LYS A 29 7.65 -0.89 11.04
C LYS A 29 7.11 0.05 9.95
N CYS A 30 6.25 -0.47 9.07
CA CYS A 30 5.68 0.24 7.93
C CYS A 30 4.21 0.64 8.11
N VAL A 31 3.68 0.53 9.34
CA VAL A 31 2.26 0.80 9.67
C VAL A 31 1.77 2.13 9.11
N ARG A 32 2.59 3.19 9.20
CA ARG A 32 2.22 4.52 8.71
C ARG A 32 1.93 4.53 7.21
N VAL A 33 2.77 3.89 6.41
CA VAL A 33 2.60 3.86 4.94
C VAL A 33 1.49 2.89 4.53
N ILE A 34 1.30 1.80 5.29
CA ILE A 34 0.18 0.87 5.11
C ILE A 34 -1.16 1.57 5.35
N GLN A 35 -1.25 2.41 6.38
CA GLN A 35 -2.45 3.23 6.63
C GLN A 35 -2.68 4.27 5.53
N LEU A 36 -1.63 4.90 5.00
CA LEU A 36 -1.77 5.81 3.86
C LEU A 36 -2.28 5.09 2.61
N LEU A 37 -1.81 3.88 2.33
CA LEU A 37 -2.35 3.05 1.25
C LEU A 37 -3.83 2.73 1.49
N GLN A 38 -4.23 2.40 2.73
CA GLN A 38 -5.63 2.17 3.08
C GLN A 38 -6.48 3.42 2.82
N SER A 39 -6.06 4.58 3.30
CA SER A 39 -6.78 5.84 3.07
C SER A 39 -6.86 6.19 1.58
N CYS A 40 -5.80 5.95 0.81
CA CYS A 40 -5.84 6.12 -0.64
C CYS A 40 -6.88 5.19 -1.28
N CYS A 41 -6.95 3.94 -0.83
CA CYS A 41 -7.92 2.97 -1.32
C CYS A 41 -9.36 3.38 -1.01
N GLU A 42 -9.62 3.91 0.19
CA GLU A 42 -10.92 4.47 0.55
C GLU A 42 -11.28 5.68 -0.32
N GLN A 43 -10.33 6.59 -0.55
CA GLN A 43 -10.53 7.79 -1.38
C GLN A 43 -10.78 7.48 -2.86
N CYS A 44 -10.22 6.39 -3.38
CA CYS A 44 -10.43 5.98 -4.77
C CYS A 44 -11.50 4.90 -4.93
N GLU A 45 -12.32 4.63 -3.92
CA GLU A 45 -13.35 3.59 -3.93
C GLU A 45 -12.80 2.21 -4.36
N TYR A 46 -11.57 1.89 -3.91
CA TYR A 46 -10.86 0.64 -4.22
C TYR A 46 -10.61 0.42 -5.73
N LYS A 47 -10.57 1.49 -6.53
CA LYS A 47 -10.32 1.41 -7.99
C LYS A 47 -8.84 1.21 -8.36
N SER A 48 -7.90 1.21 -7.39
CA SER A 48 -6.48 0.89 -7.62
C SER A 48 -6.23 -0.61 -7.54
N THR A 49 -5.37 -1.15 -8.40
CA THR A 49 -4.95 -2.56 -8.31
C THR A 49 -4.18 -2.83 -7.02
N HIS A 50 -3.47 -1.83 -6.51
CA HIS A 50 -2.71 -1.90 -5.26
C HIS A 50 -3.58 -2.08 -4.01
N CYS A 51 -4.88 -1.81 -4.08
CA CYS A 51 -5.80 -1.94 -2.96
C CYS A 51 -6.09 -3.40 -2.59
N GLY A 52 -5.87 -4.37 -3.49
CA GLY A 52 -6.03 -5.79 -3.16
C GLY A 52 -5.06 -6.26 -2.06
N SER A 53 -3.86 -5.66 -2.00
CA SER A 53 -2.81 -6.07 -1.07
C SER A 53 -2.94 -5.44 0.32
N VAL A 54 -3.73 -4.36 0.47
CA VAL A 54 -3.79 -3.58 1.72
C VAL A 54 -4.36 -4.40 2.89
N SER A 55 -5.39 -5.22 2.63
CA SER A 55 -6.02 -6.06 3.65
C SER A 55 -5.07 -7.11 4.23
N GLY A 56 -4.17 -7.66 3.41
CA GLY A 56 -3.14 -8.60 3.86
C GLY A 56 -2.09 -7.93 4.74
N LEU A 57 -1.66 -6.73 4.34
CA LEU A 57 -0.71 -5.91 5.11
C LEU A 57 -1.29 -5.49 6.48
N LEU A 58 -2.55 -5.05 6.50
CA LEU A 58 -3.26 -4.68 7.75
C LEU A 58 -3.42 -5.85 8.72
N LYS A 59 -3.71 -7.05 8.21
CA LYS A 59 -3.75 -8.27 9.03
C LYS A 59 -2.38 -8.63 9.62
N ASN A 60 -1.29 -8.36 8.89
CA ASN A 60 0.05 -8.68 9.33
C ASN A 60 0.56 -7.74 10.44
N ILE A 61 0.09 -6.48 10.47
CA ILE A 61 0.46 -5.52 11.52
C ILE A 61 -0.38 -5.65 12.80
N SER A 62 -1.58 -6.24 12.71
CA SER A 62 -2.51 -6.38 13.84
C SER A 62 -2.33 -7.71 14.61
N LYS A 63 -1.31 -8.49 14.27
CA LYS A 63 -1.05 -9.84 14.78
C LYS A 63 0.25 -9.86 15.58
#